data_AF-A0A832HET7-F1
#
_entry.id   AF-A0A832HET7-F1
#
_cell.length_a   1.000
_cell.length_b   1.000
_cell.length_c   1.000
_cell.angle_alpha   90.00
_cell.angle_beta   90.00
_cell.angle_gamma   90.00
#
_symmetry.space_group_name_H-M   'P 1'
#
loop_
_entity.id
_entity.type
_entity.pdbx_description
1 polymer ?
#
loop_
_entity_poly.entity_id
_entity_poly.type
_entity_poly.pdbx_seq_one_letter_code
_entity_poly.pdbx_strand_id
1 'polypeptide(L)'
;MLARHRGVMNIPEHYGTITAHIYAMIAHVDQQAGRVLEAVKRLGREDDTIVVFSSDHGHWHGDHGLAGKGGLLTRGLVRTPLLIRVPGSRSAGNAARSLVSAVDLMPTLLELLGQPVPPGLDGRSFAALFGDPAQPHRGHVRIEWMEAALGAQAVQIRTERHALTRYAPSGETLLFDLERDPMERWNFWPRQADEGDVMRLEAALLDEGKALLGNRSKPWARC
;
A
#
# COMPACT_ATOMS: atom_id res chain seq x y z
N MET A 1 27.33 16.23 -3.22
CA MET A 1 28.56 15.47 -2.89
C MET A 1 28.20 13.99 -2.70
N LEU A 2 27.70 13.33 -3.75
CA LEU A 2 27.37 11.89 -3.75
C LEU A 2 28.61 11.09 -4.15
N ALA A 3 29.65 11.16 -3.32
CA ALA A 3 30.90 10.45 -3.54
C ALA A 3 30.98 9.23 -2.62
N ARG A 4 30.85 8.05 -3.26
CA ARG A 4 31.57 6.82 -2.90
C ARG A 4 31.38 6.32 -1.47
N HIS A 5 30.23 5.70 -1.19
CA HIS A 5 30.19 4.58 -0.25
C HIS A 5 30.34 3.28 -1.04
N ARG A 6 31.52 2.67 -0.94
CA ARG A 6 31.79 1.29 -1.34
C ARG A 6 30.96 0.38 -0.43
N GLY A 7 29.92 -0.22 -0.98
CA GLY A 7 28.96 -1.03 -0.24
C GLY A 7 27.64 -1.29 -0.97
N VAL A 8 27.41 -0.67 -2.14
CA VAL A 8 26.32 -1.11 -3.03
C VAL A 8 26.69 -2.51 -3.51
N MET A 9 25.97 -3.50 -2.98
CA MET A 9 26.03 -4.90 -3.37
C MET A 9 26.16 -4.98 -4.90
N ASN A 10 27.20 -5.64 -5.38
CA ASN A 10 27.44 -5.79 -6.82
C ASN A 10 26.40 -6.81 -7.34
N ILE A 11 25.23 -6.29 -7.70
CA ILE A 11 23.97 -7.00 -7.95
C ILE A 11 23.84 -7.79 -9.30
N PRO A 12 24.64 -7.58 -10.38
CA PRO A 12 24.29 -8.18 -11.68
C PRO A 12 24.33 -9.72 -11.77
N GLU A 13 25.28 -10.39 -11.12
CA GLU A 13 25.55 -11.82 -11.41
C GLU A 13 24.59 -12.81 -10.73
N HIS A 14 23.86 -12.37 -9.68
CA HIS A 14 22.98 -13.23 -8.90
C HIS A 14 21.51 -12.85 -8.96
N TYR A 15 21.14 -11.77 -9.66
CA TYR A 15 19.75 -11.32 -9.67
C TYR A 15 18.79 -12.33 -10.29
N GLY A 16 19.19 -12.96 -11.39
CA GLY A 16 18.40 -14.04 -12.00
C GLY A 16 18.11 -15.18 -11.01
N THR A 17 19.11 -15.57 -10.21
CA THR A 17 18.96 -16.61 -9.17
C THR A 17 18.04 -16.14 -8.04
N ILE A 18 18.20 -14.91 -7.55
CA ILE A 18 17.34 -14.34 -6.51
C ILE A 18 15.89 -14.25 -7.00
N THR A 19 15.67 -13.80 -8.23
CA THR A 19 14.35 -13.76 -8.86
C THR A 19 13.74 -15.15 -8.97
N ALA A 20 14.50 -16.14 -9.44
CA ALA A 20 14.04 -17.52 -9.50
C ALA A 20 13.65 -18.08 -8.13
N HIS A 21 14.45 -17.81 -7.09
CA HIS A 21 14.11 -18.21 -5.72
C HIS A 21 12.85 -17.53 -5.19
N ILE A 22 12.68 -16.23 -5.43
CA ILE A 22 11.47 -15.51 -5.01
C ILE A 22 10.23 -16.09 -5.71
N TYR A 23 10.31 -16.40 -7.01
CA TYR A 23 9.20 -17.03 -7.73
C TYR A 23 8.92 -18.45 -7.22
N ALA A 24 9.94 -19.23 -6.89
CA ALA A 24 9.76 -20.54 -6.25
C ALA A 24 9.09 -20.42 -4.87
N MET A 25 9.47 -19.42 -4.07
CA MET A 25 8.84 -19.14 -2.77
C MET A 25 7.37 -18.73 -2.93
N ILE A 26 7.05 -17.87 -3.91
CA ILE A 26 5.67 -17.47 -4.22
C ILE A 26 4.85 -18.71 -4.60
N ALA A 27 5.36 -19.55 -5.49
CA ALA A 27 4.69 -20.79 -5.90
C ALA A 27 4.48 -21.75 -4.72
N HIS A 28 5.44 -21.83 -3.80
CA HIS A 28 5.29 -22.65 -2.60
C HIS A 28 4.21 -22.10 -1.66
N VAL A 29 4.17 -20.79 -1.43
CA VAL A 29 3.14 -20.13 -0.62
C VAL A 29 1.75 -20.33 -1.23
N ASP A 30 1.63 -20.23 -2.55
CA ASP A 30 0.37 -20.49 -3.28
C ASP A 30 -0.14 -21.93 -3.03
N GLN A 31 0.75 -22.93 -3.11
CA GLN A 31 0.40 -24.31 -2.77
C GLN A 31 -0.05 -24.45 -1.30
N GLN A 32 0.60 -23.76 -0.37
CA GLN A 32 0.18 -23.79 1.05
C GLN A 32 -1.16 -23.09 1.27
N ALA A 33 -1.43 -21.99 0.58
CA ALA A 33 -2.73 -21.32 0.62
C ALA A 33 -3.83 -22.26 0.11
N GLY A 34 -3.59 -22.97 -0.99
CA GLY A 34 -4.51 -24.01 -1.49
C GLY A 34 -4.84 -25.08 -0.44
N ARG A 35 -3.86 -25.54 0.33
CA ARG A 35 -4.10 -26.52 1.42
C ARG A 35 -5.01 -25.97 2.52
N VAL A 36 -4.88 -24.68 2.86
CA VAL A 36 -5.75 -24.02 3.85
C VAL A 36 -7.18 -23.91 3.31
N LEU A 37 -7.34 -23.50 2.05
CA LEU A 37 -8.66 -23.40 1.40
C LEU A 37 -9.35 -24.77 1.31
N GLU A 38 -8.63 -25.82 0.93
CA GLU A 38 -9.15 -27.19 0.91
C GLU A 38 -9.54 -27.70 2.31
N ALA A 39 -8.86 -27.24 3.37
CA ALA A 39 -9.27 -27.55 4.74
C ALA A 39 -10.59 -26.85 5.11
N VAL A 40 -10.75 -25.56 4.77
CA VAL A 40 -12.01 -24.81 4.98
C VAL A 40 -13.17 -25.50 4.26
N LYS A 41 -12.95 -25.93 3.02
CA LYS A 41 -13.89 -26.71 2.21
C LYS A 41 -14.28 -28.04 2.83
N ARG A 42 -13.29 -28.86 3.21
CA ARG A 42 -13.53 -30.17 3.83
C ARG A 42 -14.31 -30.07 5.15
N LEU A 43 -14.15 -28.96 5.88
CA LEU A 43 -14.89 -28.68 7.11
C LEU A 43 -16.32 -28.18 6.87
N GLY A 44 -16.73 -27.98 5.61
CA GLY A 44 -18.03 -27.44 5.24
C GLY A 44 -18.21 -25.98 5.66
N ARG A 45 -17.12 -25.22 5.76
CA ARG A 45 -17.11 -23.82 6.26
C ARG A 45 -16.96 -22.78 5.16
N GLU A 46 -17.00 -23.18 3.90
CA GLU A 46 -16.83 -22.27 2.76
C GLU A 46 -17.84 -21.12 2.78
N ASP A 47 -19.11 -21.38 3.07
CA ASP A 47 -20.15 -20.34 3.04
C ASP A 47 -20.24 -19.51 4.33
N ASP A 48 -19.38 -19.80 5.31
CA ASP A 48 -19.35 -19.20 6.65
C ASP A 48 -17.95 -18.61 6.98
N THR A 49 -17.07 -18.49 5.97
CA THR A 49 -15.70 -18.01 6.14
C THR A 49 -15.36 -16.91 5.15
N ILE A 50 -14.99 -15.74 5.68
CA ILE A 50 -14.30 -14.70 4.92
C ILE A 50 -12.83 -15.08 4.81
N VAL A 51 -12.29 -15.09 3.59
CA VAL A 51 -10.85 -15.33 3.34
C VAL A 51 -10.23 -14.05 2.84
N VAL A 52 -9.15 -13.63 3.49
CA VAL A 52 -8.32 -12.47 3.09
C VAL A 52 -6.92 -12.99 2.78
N PHE A 53 -6.45 -12.73 1.57
CA PHE A 53 -5.06 -12.92 1.17
C PHE A 53 -4.46 -11.55 0.83
N SER A 54 -3.35 -11.22 1.49
CA SER A 54 -2.70 -9.92 1.36
C SER A 54 -1.21 -10.02 1.63
N SER A 55 -0.50 -8.90 1.49
CA SER A 55 0.89 -8.71 1.90
C SER A 55 1.01 -7.38 2.65
N ASP A 56 1.93 -7.32 3.62
CA ASP A 56 2.21 -6.14 4.42
C ASP A 56 2.94 -5.05 3.62
N HIS A 57 3.85 -5.45 2.74
CA HIS A 57 4.53 -4.58 1.78
C HIS A 57 5.07 -5.39 0.59
N GLY A 58 5.40 -4.69 -0.49
CA GLY A 58 6.09 -5.25 -1.65
C GLY A 58 7.59 -5.37 -1.46
N HIS A 59 8.31 -5.40 -2.58
CA HIS A 59 9.77 -5.51 -2.63
C HIS A 59 10.25 -4.87 -3.93
N TRP A 60 11.32 -4.07 -3.91
CA TRP A 60 11.76 -3.37 -5.12
C TRP A 60 12.20 -4.32 -6.24
N HIS A 61 12.80 -5.45 -5.90
CA HIS A 61 13.06 -6.55 -6.85
C HIS A 61 13.73 -6.07 -8.16
N GLY A 62 14.63 -5.10 -8.06
CA GLY A 62 15.44 -4.58 -9.16
C GLY A 62 14.92 -3.24 -9.67
N ASP A 63 13.69 -2.88 -9.31
CA ASP A 63 13.09 -1.60 -9.60
C ASP A 63 13.99 -0.48 -9.08
N HIS A 64 14.26 0.49 -9.95
CA HIS A 64 15.15 1.63 -9.69
C HIS A 64 16.58 1.23 -9.25
N GLY A 65 17.03 0.01 -9.56
CA GLY A 65 18.32 -0.51 -9.14
C GLY A 65 18.38 -0.89 -7.65
N LEU A 66 17.23 -1.08 -7.01
CA LEU A 66 17.10 -1.35 -5.58
C LEU A 66 16.64 -2.79 -5.29
N ALA A 67 16.97 -3.27 -4.09
CA ALA A 67 16.50 -4.53 -3.54
C ALA A 67 16.03 -4.33 -2.09
N GLY A 68 15.12 -5.17 -1.61
CA GLY A 68 14.52 -5.04 -0.29
C GLY A 68 13.39 -4.01 -0.25
N LYS A 69 13.38 -3.23 0.84
CA LYS A 69 12.38 -2.21 1.19
C LYS A 69 13.05 -1.02 1.87
N GLY A 70 12.41 0.15 1.85
CA GLY A 70 12.90 1.35 2.51
C GLY A 70 12.14 2.61 2.09
N GLY A 71 12.79 3.76 2.16
CA GLY A 71 12.13 5.07 2.02
C GLY A 71 11.71 5.47 0.61
N LEU A 72 12.09 4.74 -0.45
CA LEU A 72 11.57 4.98 -1.80
C LEU A 72 10.20 4.30 -1.98
N LEU A 73 9.14 5.08 -1.79
CA LEU A 73 7.74 4.65 -1.74
C LEU A 73 7.12 4.43 -3.14
N THR A 74 7.79 3.69 -4.01
CA THR A 74 7.30 3.36 -5.37
C THR A 74 6.32 2.20 -5.35
N ARG A 75 5.57 2.02 -6.45
CA ARG A 75 4.50 1.04 -6.60
C ARG A 75 4.95 -0.39 -6.28
N GLY A 76 6.16 -0.79 -6.69
CA GLY A 76 6.70 -2.12 -6.40
C GLY A 76 6.83 -2.42 -4.90
N LEU A 77 6.95 -1.37 -4.07
CA LEU A 77 7.01 -1.50 -2.62
C LEU A 77 5.64 -1.28 -1.93
N VAL A 78 4.83 -0.32 -2.40
CA VAL A 78 3.64 0.13 -1.64
C VAL A 78 2.31 -0.44 -2.15
N ARG A 79 2.26 -1.00 -3.37
CA ARG A 79 1.04 -1.61 -3.93
C ARG A 79 1.07 -3.11 -3.74
N THR A 80 0.45 -3.59 -2.66
CA THR A 80 0.39 -5.02 -2.32
C THR A 80 -0.80 -5.74 -2.95
N PRO A 81 -0.72 -7.06 -3.14
CA PRO A 81 -1.89 -7.87 -3.51
C PRO A 81 -2.94 -7.81 -2.40
N LEU A 82 -4.21 -7.77 -2.79
CA LEU A 82 -5.34 -7.95 -1.89
C LEU A 82 -6.44 -8.75 -2.60
N LEU A 83 -6.69 -9.97 -2.14
CA LEU A 83 -7.77 -10.84 -2.61
C LEU A 83 -8.66 -11.16 -1.42
N ILE A 84 -9.96 -10.91 -1.55
CA ILE A 84 -10.92 -11.16 -0.48
C ILE A 84 -12.11 -11.95 -1.03
N ARG A 85 -12.36 -13.12 -0.43
CA ARG A 85 -13.58 -13.90 -0.66
C ARG A 85 -14.52 -13.66 0.50
N VAL A 86 -15.68 -13.08 0.21
CA VAL A 86 -16.78 -12.86 1.17
C VAL A 86 -17.97 -13.73 0.73
N PRO A 87 -18.47 -14.64 1.58
CA PRO A 87 -19.69 -15.39 1.28
C PRO A 87 -20.86 -14.47 0.93
N GLY A 88 -21.60 -14.78 -0.14
CA GLY A 88 -22.73 -13.97 -0.60
C GLY A 88 -22.39 -12.67 -1.32
N SER A 89 -21.09 -12.37 -1.58
CA SER A 89 -20.71 -11.20 -2.37
C SER A 89 -21.28 -11.26 -3.79
N ARG A 90 -21.91 -10.17 -4.23
CA ARG A 90 -22.41 -10.01 -5.61
C ARG A 90 -21.30 -9.64 -6.61
N SER A 91 -20.15 -9.21 -6.10
CA SER A 91 -18.97 -8.83 -6.88
C SER A 91 -17.98 -9.98 -7.08
N ALA A 92 -18.30 -11.22 -6.69
CA ALA A 92 -17.40 -12.36 -6.81
C ALA A 92 -16.84 -12.49 -8.24
N GLY A 93 -15.51 -12.67 -8.36
CA GLY A 93 -14.81 -12.75 -9.64
C GLY A 93 -14.50 -11.41 -10.31
N ASN A 94 -14.94 -10.28 -9.76
CA ASN A 94 -14.65 -8.95 -10.30
C ASN A 94 -13.53 -8.26 -9.52
N ALA A 95 -12.80 -7.37 -10.20
CA ALA A 95 -11.79 -6.52 -9.59
C ALA A 95 -12.34 -5.10 -9.35
N ALA A 96 -12.18 -4.59 -8.14
CA ALA A 96 -12.41 -3.19 -7.84
C ALA A 96 -11.19 -2.35 -8.24
N ARG A 97 -11.43 -1.13 -8.75
CA ARG A 97 -10.36 -0.17 -9.12
C ARG A 97 -10.11 0.90 -8.07
N SER A 98 -11.08 1.12 -7.19
CA SER A 98 -10.99 2.09 -6.10
C SER A 98 -9.75 1.88 -5.24
N LEU A 99 -9.10 2.97 -4.87
CA LEU A 99 -7.96 2.94 -3.95
C LEU A 99 -8.40 2.41 -2.59
N VAL A 100 -7.63 1.50 -2.00
CA VAL A 100 -7.80 0.98 -0.63
C VAL A 100 -6.45 1.01 0.10
N SER A 101 -6.48 1.03 1.42
CA SER A 101 -5.28 0.95 2.26
C SER A 101 -5.34 -0.26 3.21
N ALA A 102 -4.18 -0.77 3.64
CA ALA A 102 -4.14 -1.89 4.60
C ALA A 102 -4.89 -1.58 5.90
N VAL A 103 -4.89 -0.32 6.35
CA VAL A 103 -5.63 0.12 7.54
C VAL A 103 -7.15 0.01 7.40
N ASP A 104 -7.66 -0.12 6.16
CA ASP A 104 -9.08 -0.29 5.88
C ASP A 104 -9.59 -1.71 6.14
N LEU A 105 -8.69 -2.69 6.27
CA LEU A 105 -9.08 -4.09 6.47
C LEU A 105 -9.84 -4.28 7.78
N MET A 106 -9.38 -3.67 8.88
CA MET A 106 -10.06 -3.79 10.17
C MET A 106 -11.51 -3.28 10.13
N PRO A 107 -11.80 -2.01 9.76
CA PRO A 107 -13.18 -1.54 9.73
C PRO A 107 -14.03 -2.30 8.71
N THR A 108 -13.44 -2.75 7.58
CA THR A 108 -14.17 -3.55 6.58
C THR A 108 -14.59 -4.91 7.14
N LEU A 109 -13.68 -5.63 7.79
CA LEU A 109 -13.99 -6.94 8.36
C LEU A 109 -15.01 -6.85 9.50
N LEU A 110 -14.92 -5.82 10.35
CA LEU A 110 -15.92 -5.60 11.40
C LEU A 110 -17.30 -5.35 10.80
N GLU A 111 -17.41 -4.50 9.78
CA GLU A 111 -18.69 -4.26 9.10
C GLU A 111 -19.25 -5.53 8.47
N LEU A 112 -18.42 -6.31 7.75
CA LEU A 112 -18.84 -7.58 7.14
C LEU A 112 -19.29 -8.63 8.17
N LEU A 113 -18.70 -8.62 9.36
CA LEU A 113 -19.06 -9.50 10.48
C LEU A 113 -20.22 -8.96 11.33
N GLY A 114 -20.83 -7.83 10.94
CA GLY A 114 -21.90 -7.18 11.70
C GLY A 114 -21.46 -6.68 13.08
N GLN A 115 -20.16 -6.45 13.28
CA GLN A 115 -19.58 -5.97 14.53
C GLN A 115 -19.48 -4.43 14.53
N PRO A 116 -19.59 -3.79 15.71
CA PRO A 116 -19.41 -2.35 15.80
C PRO A 116 -17.98 -1.95 15.43
N VAL A 117 -17.85 -0.90 14.60
CA VAL A 117 -16.55 -0.31 14.24
C VAL A 117 -16.16 0.71 15.31
N PRO A 118 -15.02 0.53 16.03
CA PRO A 118 -14.56 1.50 17.01
C PRO A 118 -14.31 2.89 16.39
N PRO A 119 -14.60 3.99 17.11
CA PRO A 119 -14.23 5.31 16.64
C PRO A 119 -12.72 5.51 16.66
N GLY A 120 -12.23 6.36 15.76
CA GLY A 120 -10.84 6.78 15.74
C GLY A 120 -9.87 5.83 15.05
N LEU A 121 -10.37 4.87 14.25
CA LEU A 121 -9.55 4.17 13.27
C LEU A 121 -9.17 5.11 12.11
N ASP A 122 -7.98 4.91 11.57
CA ASP A 122 -7.52 5.63 10.36
C ASP A 122 -8.14 5.08 9.08
N GLY A 123 -8.46 3.79 9.10
CA GLY A 123 -9.11 3.12 7.98
C GLY A 123 -10.59 3.49 7.85
N ARG A 124 -11.09 3.30 6.64
CA ARG A 124 -12.53 3.39 6.32
C ARG A 124 -12.93 2.08 5.67
N SER A 125 -14.09 1.56 6.03
CA SER A 125 -14.60 0.32 5.43
C SER A 125 -14.82 0.49 3.93
N PHE A 126 -14.42 -0.50 3.15
CA PHE A 126 -14.74 -0.61 1.72
C PHE A 126 -15.74 -1.73 1.44
N ALA A 127 -16.54 -2.15 2.43
CA ALA A 127 -17.47 -3.28 2.31
C ALA A 127 -18.47 -3.12 1.14
N ALA A 128 -18.82 -1.88 0.78
CA ALA A 128 -19.67 -1.57 -0.37
C ALA A 128 -19.14 -2.18 -1.70
N LEU A 129 -17.83 -2.35 -1.85
CA LEU A 129 -17.20 -2.95 -3.04
C LEU A 129 -17.64 -4.41 -3.27
N PHE A 130 -18.01 -5.14 -2.21
CA PHE A 130 -18.50 -6.52 -2.33
C PHE A 130 -19.94 -6.61 -2.87
N GLY A 131 -20.66 -5.49 -2.86
CA GLY A 131 -21.99 -5.35 -3.46
C GLY A 131 -21.98 -4.74 -4.86
N ASP A 132 -20.99 -3.88 -5.16
CA ASP A 132 -20.72 -3.27 -6.47
C ASP A 132 -19.23 -2.85 -6.57
N PRO A 133 -18.43 -3.46 -7.45
CA PRO A 133 -16.99 -3.19 -7.56
C PRO A 133 -16.65 -1.80 -8.14
N ALA A 134 -17.65 -1.08 -8.69
CA ALA A 134 -17.47 0.26 -9.24
C ALA A 134 -17.67 1.37 -8.19
N GLN A 135 -18.08 1.03 -6.96
CA GLN A 135 -18.31 2.03 -5.92
C GLN A 135 -17.02 2.81 -5.58
N PRO A 136 -17.05 4.15 -5.51
CA PRO A 136 -15.91 4.93 -5.06
C PRO A 136 -15.65 4.70 -3.57
N HIS A 137 -14.37 4.68 -3.16
CA HIS A 137 -13.97 4.55 -1.76
C HIS A 137 -13.25 5.79 -1.23
N ARG A 138 -12.14 6.17 -1.88
CA ARG A 138 -11.33 7.35 -1.54
C ARG A 138 -10.60 7.87 -2.77
N GLY A 139 -10.33 9.17 -2.80
CA GLY A 139 -9.57 9.81 -3.87
C GLY A 139 -8.05 9.68 -3.73
N HIS A 140 -7.55 9.33 -2.54
CA HIS A 140 -6.14 9.16 -2.26
C HIS A 140 -5.89 8.20 -1.09
N VAL A 141 -4.65 7.69 -0.99
CA VAL A 141 -4.12 6.97 0.16
C VAL A 141 -2.87 7.66 0.69
N ARG A 142 -2.65 7.53 1.99
CA ARG A 142 -1.45 7.99 2.69
C ARG A 142 -0.56 6.81 3.02
N ILE A 143 0.74 6.96 2.76
CA ILE A 143 1.77 5.98 3.05
C ILE A 143 2.91 6.67 3.80
N GLU A 144 3.43 6.01 4.82
CA GLU A 144 4.51 6.54 5.66
C GLU A 144 5.65 5.55 5.78
N TRP A 145 6.87 6.09 5.88
CA TRP A 145 8.06 5.33 6.23
C TRP A 145 8.90 6.13 7.21
N MET A 146 9.49 5.44 8.18
CA MET A 146 10.36 6.04 9.18
C MET A 146 11.52 5.08 9.46
N GLU A 147 12.74 5.61 9.44
CA GLU A 147 13.96 4.95 9.88
C GLU A 147 14.49 5.68 11.11
N ALA A 148 14.10 5.19 12.29
CA ALA A 148 14.37 5.86 13.56
C ALA A 148 15.87 6.04 13.81
N ALA A 149 16.70 5.08 13.41
CA ALA A 149 18.16 5.14 13.60
C ALA A 149 18.81 6.29 12.79
N LEU A 150 18.17 6.72 11.69
CA LEU A 150 18.65 7.79 10.84
C LEU A 150 17.87 9.10 11.05
N GLY A 151 16.84 9.10 11.89
CA GLY A 151 15.90 10.22 12.00
C GLY A 151 15.23 10.58 10.67
N ALA A 152 15.17 9.62 9.73
CA ALA A 152 14.65 9.85 8.39
C ALA A 152 13.20 9.41 8.29
N GLN A 153 12.39 10.20 7.61
CA GLN A 153 10.98 9.88 7.38
C GLN A 153 10.55 10.31 5.99
N ALA A 154 9.55 9.59 5.46
CA ALA A 154 8.89 9.89 4.21
C ALA A 154 7.39 9.79 4.39
N VAL A 155 6.66 10.75 3.84
CA VAL A 155 5.19 10.72 3.79
C VAL A 155 4.78 10.88 2.34
N GLN A 156 3.93 10.00 1.85
CA GLN A 156 3.39 10.03 0.50
C GLN A 156 1.86 10.15 0.51
N ILE A 157 1.34 11.02 -0.34
CA ILE A 157 -0.04 10.99 -0.81
C ILE A 157 -0.05 10.42 -2.21
N ARG A 158 -0.84 9.37 -2.43
CA ARG A 158 -1.00 8.71 -3.72
C ARG A 158 -2.46 8.70 -4.13
N THR A 159 -2.73 9.17 -5.33
CA THR A 159 -4.01 9.07 -6.04
C THR A 159 -3.92 8.03 -7.14
N GLU A 160 -4.96 7.89 -7.97
CA GLU A 160 -4.89 7.06 -9.18
C GLU A 160 -3.87 7.60 -10.19
N ARG A 161 -3.69 8.93 -10.25
CA ARG A 161 -2.87 9.62 -11.25
C ARG A 161 -1.53 10.11 -10.73
N HIS A 162 -1.38 10.38 -9.44
CA HIS A 162 -0.16 11.00 -8.91
C HIS A 162 0.34 10.34 -7.63
N ALA A 163 1.63 10.43 -7.39
CA ALA A 163 2.24 10.15 -6.09
C ALA A 163 3.18 11.30 -5.70
N LEU A 164 2.89 11.96 -4.58
CA LEU A 164 3.69 13.05 -4.02
C LEU A 164 4.32 12.59 -2.71
N THR A 165 5.65 12.57 -2.62
CA THR A 165 6.39 12.22 -1.41
C THR A 165 7.17 13.41 -0.87
N ARG A 166 7.12 13.62 0.45
CA ARG A 166 7.95 14.56 1.20
C ARG A 166 8.89 13.77 2.10
N TYR A 167 10.17 14.12 2.08
CA TYR A 167 11.19 13.54 2.94
C TYR A 167 11.63 14.54 4.01
N ALA A 168 11.80 14.07 5.23
CA ALA A 168 12.43 14.83 6.31
C ALA A 168 13.57 14.02 6.94
N PRO A 169 14.65 14.67 7.39
CA PRO A 169 14.87 16.12 7.41
C PRO A 169 15.43 16.69 6.09
N SER A 170 15.66 15.86 5.06
CA SER A 170 16.31 16.31 3.82
C SER A 170 15.54 17.40 3.08
N GLY A 171 14.21 17.47 3.24
CA GLY A 171 13.33 18.37 2.49
C GLY A 171 13.14 17.96 1.03
N GLU A 172 13.68 16.81 0.64
CA GLU A 172 13.55 16.30 -0.73
C GLU A 172 12.08 15.99 -1.04
N THR A 173 11.73 16.16 -2.32
CA THR A 173 10.39 15.94 -2.83
C THR A 173 10.45 15.12 -4.11
N LEU A 174 9.60 14.09 -4.16
CA LEU A 174 9.31 13.35 -5.38
C LEU A 174 7.85 13.60 -5.79
N LEU A 175 7.64 13.85 -7.07
CA LEU A 175 6.31 13.85 -7.70
C LEU A 175 6.36 12.94 -8.91
N PHE A 176 5.51 11.92 -8.93
CA PHE A 176 5.30 11.04 -10.07
C PHE A 176 3.91 11.28 -10.66
N ASP A 177 3.84 11.40 -11.99
CA ASP A 177 2.60 11.26 -12.76
C ASP A 177 2.49 9.79 -13.19
N LEU A 178 1.61 9.03 -12.55
CA LEU A 178 1.43 7.58 -12.70
C LEU A 178 0.73 7.19 -14.01
N GLU A 179 0.18 8.15 -14.73
CA GLU A 179 -0.39 7.95 -16.06
C GLU A 179 0.70 8.11 -17.13
N ARG A 180 1.50 9.18 -17.03
CA ARG A 180 2.61 9.46 -17.96
C ARG A 180 3.84 8.60 -17.71
N ASP A 181 4.08 8.25 -16.45
CA ASP A 181 5.19 7.41 -16.00
C ASP A 181 4.72 6.35 -14.99
N PRO A 182 4.04 5.29 -15.45
CA PRO A 182 3.51 4.24 -14.58
C PRO A 182 4.58 3.48 -13.79
N MET A 183 5.85 3.59 -14.20
CA MET A 183 6.99 2.92 -13.58
C MET A 183 7.77 3.85 -12.64
N GLU A 184 7.31 5.07 -12.42
CA GLU A 184 7.86 6.03 -11.44
C GLU A 184 9.37 6.27 -11.59
N ARG A 185 9.84 6.32 -12.84
CA ARG A 185 11.24 6.51 -13.20
C ARG A 185 11.68 7.97 -13.18
N TRP A 186 10.74 8.89 -13.35
CA TRP A 186 11.01 10.31 -13.56
C TRP A 186 10.36 11.15 -12.47
N ASN A 187 11.19 11.90 -11.73
CA ASN A 187 10.68 12.90 -10.80
C ASN A 187 10.26 14.16 -11.59
N PHE A 188 8.96 14.49 -11.56
CA PHE A 188 8.39 15.67 -12.20
C PHE A 188 8.56 16.94 -11.36
N TRP A 189 8.94 16.82 -10.09
CA TRP A 189 9.18 17.96 -9.22
C TRP A 189 10.54 18.65 -9.48
N PRO A 190 10.63 19.98 -9.38
CA PRO A 190 9.52 20.95 -9.42
C PRO A 190 9.16 21.35 -10.85
N ARG A 191 10.01 21.04 -11.82
CA ARG A 191 10.02 21.69 -13.15
C ARG A 191 8.85 21.32 -14.07
N GLN A 192 8.24 20.17 -13.85
CA GLN A 192 7.16 19.64 -14.69
C GLN A 192 5.89 19.39 -13.86
N ALA A 193 5.84 19.95 -12.65
CA ALA A 193 4.71 19.85 -11.77
C ALA A 193 3.61 20.85 -12.21
N ASP A 194 2.39 20.37 -12.38
CA ASP A 194 1.23 21.23 -12.54
C ASP A 194 0.85 21.82 -11.17
N GLU A 195 0.71 23.14 -11.08
CA GLU A 195 0.44 23.84 -9.82
C GLU A 195 -0.89 23.40 -9.18
N GLY A 196 -1.92 23.16 -10.00
CA GLY A 196 -3.22 22.70 -9.53
C GLY A 196 -3.16 21.29 -8.95
N ASP A 197 -2.46 20.38 -9.62
CA ASP A 197 -2.23 19.01 -9.12
C ASP A 197 -1.43 19.03 -7.81
N VAL A 198 -0.35 19.81 -7.72
CA VAL A 198 0.45 19.95 -6.50
C VAL A 198 -0.39 20.49 -5.35
N MET A 199 -1.16 21.56 -5.58
CA MET A 199 -1.98 22.17 -4.53
C MET A 199 -3.02 21.18 -3.97
N ARG A 200 -3.63 20.36 -4.84
CA ARG A 200 -4.56 19.29 -4.41
C ARG A 200 -3.86 18.23 -3.55
N LEU A 201 -2.67 17.79 -3.97
CA LEU A 201 -1.92 16.75 -3.26
C LEU A 201 -1.38 17.26 -1.91
N GLU A 202 -0.93 18.50 -1.84
CA GLU A 202 -0.49 19.15 -0.60
C GLU A 202 -1.66 19.37 0.37
N ALA A 203 -2.83 19.80 -0.13
CA ALA A 203 -4.03 19.91 0.69
C ALA A 203 -4.39 18.55 1.32
N ALA A 204 -4.39 17.47 0.52
CA ALA A 204 -4.61 16.12 1.02
C ALA A 204 -3.56 15.69 2.06
N LEU A 205 -2.28 16.02 1.85
CA LEU A 205 -1.20 15.72 2.80
C LEU A 205 -1.44 16.38 4.16
N LEU A 206 -1.84 17.66 4.14
CA LEU A 206 -2.13 18.44 5.34
C LEU A 206 -3.39 17.94 6.05
N ASP A 207 -4.45 17.61 5.31
CA ASP A 207 -5.71 17.14 5.89
C ASP A 207 -5.55 15.77 6.57
N GLU A 208 -4.85 14.84 5.93
CA GLU A 208 -4.50 13.56 6.55
C GLU A 208 -3.61 13.75 7.79
N GLY A 209 -2.64 14.68 7.75
CA GLY A 209 -1.82 15.03 8.90
C GLY A 209 -2.64 15.57 10.08
N LYS A 210 -3.60 16.46 9.82
CA LYS A 210 -4.53 16.98 10.85
C LYS A 210 -5.44 15.89 11.39
N ALA A 211 -5.95 14.99 10.54
CA ALA A 211 -6.81 13.89 10.97
C ALA A 211 -6.08 12.95 11.95
N LEU A 212 -4.81 12.65 11.67
CA LEU A 212 -3.97 11.83 12.56
C LEU A 212 -3.74 12.49 13.92
N LEU A 213 -3.39 13.78 13.93
CA LEU A 213 -3.08 14.54 15.15
C LEU A 213 -4.34 14.94 15.95
N GLY A 214 -5.45 15.18 15.26
CA GLY A 214 -6.72 15.62 15.85
C GLY A 214 -7.52 14.51 16.52
N ASN A 215 -7.16 13.25 16.29
CA ASN A 215 -7.88 12.10 16.81
C ASN A 215 -7.52 11.79 18.27
N ARG A 216 -8.19 12.52 19.19
CA ARG A 216 -8.01 12.43 20.65
C ARG A 216 -8.49 11.12 21.30
N SER A 217 -9.14 10.23 20.55
CA SER A 217 -9.50 8.89 21.05
C SER A 217 -8.36 7.88 20.91
N LYS A 218 -7.28 8.21 20.18
CA LYS A 218 -6.09 7.36 20.12
C LYS A 218 -5.30 7.44 21.43
N PRO A 219 -5.07 6.33 22.14
CA PRO A 219 -4.34 6.32 23.41
C PRO A 219 -2.92 6.93 23.31
N TRP A 220 -2.27 6.80 22.16
CA TRP A 220 -0.92 7.31 21.89
C TRP A 220 -0.87 8.76 21.42
N ALA A 221 -2.01 9.40 21.12
CA ALA A 221 -2.06 10.83 20.79
C ALA A 221 -1.97 11.73 22.05
N ARG A 222 -1.75 11.13 23.23
CA ARG A 222 -1.61 11.81 24.53
C ARG A 222 -0.17 11.86 25.05
N CYS A 223 0.81 11.53 24.21
CA CYS A 223 2.24 11.62 24.53
C CYS A 223 2.82 12.97 24.12
#